data_AF-A0A1H4I660-F1
#
_entry.id   AF-A0A1H4I660-F1
#
_cell.length_a   1.000
_cell.length_b   1.000
_cell.length_c   1.000
_cell.angle_alpha   90.00
_cell.angle_beta   90.00
_cell.angle_gamma   90.00
#
_symmetry.space_group_name_H-M   'P 1'
#
loop_
_entity.id
_entity.type
_entity.pdbx_description
1 polymer ?
#
loop_
_entity_poly.entity_id
_entity_poly.type
_entity_poly.pdbx_seq_one_letter_code
_entity_poly.pdbx_strand_id
1 'polypeptide(L)' 'MPPNERNPVMDDQKDAYTLQQQGLTWAEIGRELGTNAEVARSFAAAYERRTDRAAAEEQAALF' A
#
# COMPACT_ATOMS: atom_id res chain seq x y z
N MET A 1 15.97 19.30 -8.06
CA MET A 1 14.98 18.21 -8.16
C MET A 1 15.76 16.91 -8.22
N PRO A 2 15.73 16.05 -7.19
CA PRO A 2 16.38 14.74 -7.26
C PRO A 2 15.58 13.82 -8.20
N PRO A 3 16.21 12.78 -8.77
CA PRO A 3 15.57 11.89 -9.73
C PRO A 3 14.34 11.24 -9.09
N ASN A 4 13.26 11.19 -9.87
CA ASN A 4 11.99 10.57 -9.53
C ASN A 4 12.21 9.05 -9.48
N GLU A 5 12.92 8.55 -8.46
CA GLU A 5 12.99 7.13 -8.11
C GLU A 5 11.57 6.72 -7.72
N ARG A 6 10.85 6.20 -8.70
CA ARG A 6 9.63 5.44 -8.51
C ARG A 6 9.98 4.35 -7.51
N ASN A 7 9.66 4.55 -6.23
CA ASN A 7 10.03 3.62 -5.18
C ASN A 7 9.13 2.39 -5.38
N PRO A 8 9.63 1.30 -5.99
CA PRO A 8 8.76 0.20 -6.44
C PRO A 8 7.97 -0.35 -5.27
N VAL A 9 8.58 -0.38 -4.08
CA VAL A 9 7.96 -0.85 -2.83
C VAL A 9 6.74 -0.02 -2.42
N MET A 10 6.72 1.29 -2.69
CA MET A 10 5.57 2.15 -2.35
C MET A 10 4.44 2.02 -3.37
N ASP A 11 4.77 1.90 -4.66
CA ASP A 11 3.80 1.60 -5.71
C ASP A 11 3.17 0.22 -5.44
N ASP A 12 3.98 -0.83 -5.19
CA ASP A 12 3.51 -2.18 -4.89
C ASP A 12 2.57 -2.23 -3.66
N GLN A 13 2.86 -1.43 -2.64
CA GLN A 13 2.01 -1.30 -1.44
C GLN A 13 0.66 -0.67 -1.74
N LYS A 14 0.66 0.40 -2.54
CA LYS A 14 -0.55 1.11 -2.93
C LYS A 14 -1.38 0.28 -3.91
N ASP A 15 -0.75 -0.41 -4.85
CA ASP A 15 -1.41 -1.33 -5.78
C ASP A 15 -2.02 -2.51 -5.02
N ALA A 16 -1.30 -3.14 -4.07
CA ALA A 16 -1.84 -4.20 -3.22
C ALA A 16 -3.11 -3.77 -2.47
N TYR A 17 -3.08 -2.57 -1.88
CA TYR A 17 -4.22 -2.01 -1.15
C TYR A 17 -5.40 -1.68 -2.11
N THR A 18 -5.10 -1.09 -3.27
CA THR A 18 -6.12 -0.69 -4.25
C THR A 18 -6.81 -1.91 -4.89
N LEU A 19 -6.06 -2.97 -5.18
CA LEU A 19 -6.61 -4.22 -5.72
C LEU A 19 -7.44 -4.97 -4.68
N GLN A 20 -7.04 -4.95 -3.41
CA GLN A 20 -7.86 -5.53 -2.34
C GLN A 20 -9.19 -4.79 -2.18
N GLN A 21 -9.20 -3.46 -2.28
CA GLN A 21 -10.42 -2.66 -2.21
C GLN A 21 -11.37 -2.89 -3.40
N GLN A 22 -10.83 -3.36 -4.53
CA GLN A 22 -11.63 -3.81 -5.68
C GLN A 22 -12.25 -5.20 -5.47
N GLY A 23 -11.91 -5.88 -4.37
CA GLY A 23 -12.42 -7.21 -4.02
C GLY A 23 -11.61 -8.37 -4.59
N LEU A 24 -10.41 -8.13 -5.11
CA LEU A 24 -9.53 -9.20 -5.57
C LEU A 24 -9.00 -10.04 -4.39
N THR A 25 -8.72 -11.30 -4.65
CA THR A 25 -8.13 -12.18 -3.64
C THR A 25 -6.63 -11.92 -3.49
N TRP A 26 -6.08 -12.13 -2.29
CA TRP A 26 -4.65 -11.95 -2.04
C TRP A 26 -3.74 -12.79 -2.97
N ALA A 27 -4.23 -13.91 -3.47
CA ALA A 27 -3.50 -14.75 -4.43
C ALA A 27 -3.41 -14.09 -5.82
N GLU A 28 -4.46 -13.42 -6.27
CA GLU A 28 -4.48 -12.66 -7.53
C GLU A 28 -3.60 -11.41 -7.43
N ILE A 29 -3.75 -10.67 -6.33
CA ILE A 29 -2.95 -9.49 -6.02
C ILE A 29 -1.45 -9.84 -5.97
N GLY A 30 -1.11 -10.94 -5.29
CA GLY A 30 0.26 -11.45 -5.27
C GLY A 30 0.78 -11.74 -6.67
N ARG A 31 -0.03 -12.40 -7.50
CA ARG A 31 0.32 -12.68 -8.90
C ARG A 31 0.57 -11.42 -9.72
N GLU A 32 -0.25 -10.38 -9.56
CA GLU A 32 -0.07 -9.11 -10.27
C GLU A 32 1.19 -8.36 -9.82
N LEU A 33 1.51 -8.42 -8.53
CA LEU A 33 2.70 -7.81 -7.94
C LEU A 33 3.97 -8.67 -8.09
N GLY A 34 3.88 -9.86 -8.70
CA GLY A 34 5.00 -10.80 -8.79
C GLY A 34 5.45 -11.38 -7.43
N THR A 35 4.57 -11.36 -6.43
CA THR A 35 4.83 -11.82 -5.07
C THR A 35 3.85 -12.90 -4.61
N ASN A 36 4.01 -13.37 -3.38
CA ASN A 36 3.09 -14.34 -2.77
C ASN A 36 1.96 -13.62 -1.99
N ALA A 37 0.86 -14.36 -1.75
CA ALA A 37 -0.33 -13.79 -1.11
C ALA A 37 -0.04 -13.21 0.30
N GLU A 38 0.91 -13.79 1.02
CA GLU A 38 1.31 -13.33 2.36
C GLU A 38 2.03 -11.98 2.31
N VAL A 39 2.92 -11.78 1.33
CA VAL A 39 3.60 -10.50 1.10
C VAL A 39 2.62 -9.44 0.60
N ALA A 40 1.71 -9.78 -0.32
CA ALA A 40 0.67 -8.86 -0.79
C ALA A 40 -0.21 -8.34 0.38
N ARG A 41 -0.61 -9.25 1.29
CA ARG A 41 -1.33 -8.87 2.51
C ARG A 41 -0.50 -7.96 3.42
N SER A 42 0.78 -8.26 3.59
CA SER A 42 1.69 -7.45 4.41
C SER A 42 1.89 -6.05 3.83
N PHE A 43 1.95 -5.92 2.50
CA PHE A 43 2.05 -4.66 1.79
C PHE A 43 0.81 -3.78 1.96
N ALA A 44 -0.39 -4.35 1.76
CA ALA A 44 -1.63 -3.62 2.00
C ALA A 44 -1.76 -3.15 3.46
N ALA A 45 -1.41 -4.00 4.43
CA ALA A 45 -1.41 -3.63 5.85
C ALA A 45 -0.36 -2.55 6.19
N ALA A 46 0.81 -2.57 5.55
CA ALA A 46 1.83 -1.54 5.72
C ALA A 46 1.36 -0.18 5.16
N TYR A 47 0.69 -0.19 4.01
CA TYR A 47 0.10 0.99 3.41
C TYR A 47 -1.01 1.59 4.28
N GLU A 48 -1.91 0.75 4.80
CA GLU A 48 -3.01 1.16 5.67
C GLU A 48 -2.49 1.80 6.95
N ARG A 49 -1.53 1.18 7.66
CA ARG A 49 -0.92 1.76 8.87
C ARG A 49 -0.27 3.12 8.63
N ARG A 50 0.31 3.32 7.46
CA ARG A 50 0.97 4.58 7.09
C ARG A 50 -0.05 5.66 6.76
N THR A 51 -1.14 5.29 6.10
CA THR A 51 -2.26 6.17 5.77
C THR A 51 -3.05 6.57 7.02
N ASP A 52 -3.32 5.63 7.93
CA ASP A 52 -3.96 5.89 9.21
C ASP A 52 -3.11 6.83 10.08
N ARG A 53 -1.79 6.59 10.15
CA ARG A 53 -0.87 7.50 10.85
C ARG A 53 -0.84 8.89 10.21
N ALA A 54 -0.77 8.97 8.88
CA ALA A 54 -0.81 10.27 8.20
C ALA A 54 -2.14 11.00 8.43
N ALA A 55 -3.27 10.29 8.41
CA ALA A 55 -4.59 10.86 8.71
C ALA A 55 -4.71 11.32 10.16
N ALA A 56 -4.13 10.59 11.11
CA ALA A 56 -4.08 10.97 12.52
C ALA A 56 -3.20 12.22 12.77
N GLU A 57 -2.07 12.32 12.07
CA GLU A 57 -1.19 13.50 12.13
C GLU A 57 -1.86 14.74 11.50
N GLU A 58 -2.58 14.58 10.39
CA GLU A 58 -3.36 15.66 9.76
C GLU A 58 -4.50 16.15 10.68
N GLN A 59 -5.15 15.25 11.42
CA GLN A 59 -6.17 15.63 12.40
C GLN A 59 -5.58 16.40 13.59
N ALA A 60 -4.41 16.00 14.08
CA ALA A 60 -3.76 16.69 15.20
C ALA A 60 -3.26 18.09 14.84
N ALA A 61 -2.98 18.35 13.56
CA ALA A 61 -2.57 19.67 13.06
C ALA A 61 -3.76 20.64 12.82
N LEU A 62 -5.00 20.14 12.84
CA LEU A 62 -6.20 20.95 12.59
C LEU A 62 -6.84 21.49 13.89
N PHE A 63 -6.35 21.09 15.07
CA PHE A 63 -6.78 21.56 16.40
C PHE A 63 -5.67 22.40 17.06
#